data_AF-A0A437ALJ2-F1
#
_entry.id   AF-A0A437ALJ2-F1
#
_cell.length_a   1.000
_cell.length_b   1.000
_cell.length_c   1.000
_cell.angle_alpha   90.00
_cell.angle_beta   90.00
_cell.angle_gamma   90.00
#
_symmetry.space_group_name_H-M   'P 1'
#
loop_
_entity.id
_entity.type
_entity.pdbx_description
1 polymer ?
#
loop_
_entity_poly.entity_id
_entity_poly.type
_entity_poly.pdbx_seq_one_letter_code
_entity_poly.pdbx_strand_id
1 'polypeptide(L)'
;MRLDRVVAFLCEYGTVLAVIIAIIYLYLFRRLSKKVIKKNIKICLEIFSKDLKNSLITKDENKVNCLLREYLINNSESSLDRLADHLRKKYHISYYSSLTVQAVVMKFLMIEIINEQLELIYNNGYIFTKNEFDNLEKVAPLVKNYCVIVEMEDKSYFTNVLKSTNNLSLQHMIQSSLNPMIELICKNDIRDYDKFFFPKNVVILMSKGNPKYYIDFRNVNIHNVYTMVDGNYYGIKGIVLNIHGFFGTKCLAMNAEEFDTFKETGSYKYGIDFLALLVLSRNMTDEKI
;
A
#
# COMPACT_ATOMS: atom_id res chain seq x y z
N MET A 1 13.16 56.35 22.18
CA MET A 1 12.17 56.53 21.07
C MET A 1 12.57 55.91 19.74
N ARG A 2 13.80 56.08 19.19
CA ARG A 2 14.24 55.37 17.96
C ARG A 2 14.60 53.89 18.21
N LEU A 3 15.26 53.59 19.33
CA LEU A 3 15.67 52.23 19.67
C LEU A 3 14.46 51.32 19.94
N ASP A 4 13.46 51.82 20.66
CA ASP A 4 12.24 51.07 21.00
C ASP A 4 11.42 50.69 19.76
N ARG A 5 11.39 51.55 18.74
CA ARG A 5 10.73 51.24 17.46
C ARG A 5 11.50 50.21 16.65
N VAL A 6 12.83 50.25 16.65
CA VAL A 6 13.67 49.25 15.96
C VAL A 6 13.57 47.89 16.65
N VAL A 7 13.54 47.86 17.99
CA VAL A 7 13.34 46.62 18.77
C VAL A 7 11.94 46.06 18.55
N ALA A 8 10.89 46.89 18.59
CA ALA A 8 9.52 46.46 18.31
C ALA A 8 9.38 45.92 16.87
N PHE A 9 9.97 46.61 15.88
CA PHE A 9 10.02 46.16 14.49
C PHE A 9 10.77 44.82 14.36
N LEU A 10 11.96 44.68 14.95
CA LEU A 10 12.70 43.41 14.92
C LEU A 10 11.97 42.28 15.64
N CYS A 11 11.26 42.56 16.73
CA CYS A 11 10.44 41.58 17.42
C CYS A 11 9.22 41.15 16.58
N GLU A 12 8.50 42.09 15.98
CA GLU A 12 7.30 41.79 15.18
C GLU A 12 7.66 41.06 13.88
N TYR A 13 8.56 41.63 13.08
CA TYR A 13 9.00 41.04 11.81
C TYR A 13 9.89 39.81 12.03
N GLY A 14 10.69 39.77 13.10
CA GLY A 14 11.48 38.60 13.48
C GLY A 14 10.61 37.42 13.93
N THR A 15 9.51 37.68 14.65
CA THR A 15 8.53 36.64 15.02
C THR A 15 7.82 36.10 13.78
N VAL A 16 7.37 36.97 12.87
CA VAL A 16 6.76 36.55 11.60
C VAL A 16 7.73 35.70 10.78
N LEU A 17 9.00 36.13 10.66
CA LEU A 17 10.03 35.35 9.95
C LEU A 17 10.29 34.00 10.62
N ALA A 18 10.35 33.95 11.96
CA ALA A 18 10.52 32.72 12.71
C ALA A 18 9.35 31.75 12.51
N VAL A 19 8.10 32.26 12.47
CA VAL A 19 6.91 31.45 12.17
C VAL A 19 6.99 30.87 10.75
N ILE A 20 7.38 31.67 9.76
CA ILE A 20 7.56 31.20 8.38
C ILE A 20 8.65 30.12 8.31
N ILE A 21 9.80 30.34 8.97
CA ILE A 21 10.89 29.35 9.05
C ILE A 21 10.40 28.06 9.72
N ALA A 22 9.63 28.16 10.80
CA ALA A 22 9.08 26.99 11.50
C ALA A 22 8.10 26.21 10.61
N ILE A 23 7.23 26.89 9.85
CA ILE A 23 6.31 26.24 8.90
C ILE A 23 7.09 25.54 7.78
N ILE A 24 8.10 26.21 7.19
CA ILE A 24 8.96 25.62 6.16
C ILE A 24 9.71 24.42 6.72
N TYR A 25 10.28 24.55 7.92
CA TYR A 25 10.98 23.48 8.61
C TYR A 25 10.06 22.28 8.82
N LEU A 26 8.88 22.48 9.40
CA LEU A 26 7.89 21.42 9.57
C LEU A 26 7.56 20.78 8.23
N TYR A 27 7.28 21.57 7.19
CA TYR A 27 6.97 21.07 5.86
C TYR A 27 8.10 20.23 5.24
N LEU A 28 9.36 20.64 5.40
CA LEU A 28 10.52 19.89 4.92
C LEU A 28 10.73 18.58 5.68
N PHE A 29 10.55 18.59 7.01
CA PHE A 29 10.69 17.41 7.87
C PHE A 29 9.50 16.45 7.80
N ARG A 30 8.38 16.84 7.17
CA ARG A 30 7.25 15.95 6.90
C ARG A 30 7.60 14.82 5.94
N ARG A 31 8.59 15.01 5.05
CA ARG A 31 8.93 14.04 4.01
C ARG A 31 9.73 12.87 4.56
N LEU A 32 9.46 11.67 4.04
CA LEU A 32 10.27 10.50 4.35
C LEU A 32 11.67 10.66 3.73
N SER A 33 12.70 10.30 4.50
CA SER A 33 14.06 10.25 3.98
C SER A 33 14.23 9.05 3.03
N LYS A 34 15.23 9.13 2.14
CA LYS A 34 15.57 8.02 1.23
C LYS A 34 15.79 6.71 1.99
N LYS A 35 16.51 6.78 3.11
CA LYS A 35 16.80 5.61 3.97
C LYS A 35 15.51 4.95 4.49
N VAL A 36 14.52 5.75 4.86
CA VAL A 36 13.23 5.25 5.36
C VAL A 36 12.42 4.64 4.22
N ILE A 37 12.36 5.29 3.05
CA ILE A 37 11.71 4.71 1.86
C ILE A 37 12.37 3.38 1.49
N LYS A 38 13.70 3.34 1.37
CA LYS A 38 14.50 2.16 1.06
C LYS A 38 14.19 0.99 2.01
N LYS A 39 14.21 1.26 3.33
CA LYS A 39 13.89 0.27 4.37
C LYS A 39 12.49 -0.33 4.16
N ASN A 40 11.49 0.51 3.88
CA ASN A 40 10.11 0.06 3.77
C ASN A 40 9.81 -0.64 2.43
N ILE A 41 10.50 -0.27 1.34
CA ILE A 41 10.46 -1.06 0.10
C ILE A 41 10.94 -2.48 0.39
N LYS A 42 12.12 -2.63 1.00
CA LYS A 42 12.70 -3.93 1.35
C LYS A 42 11.74 -4.80 2.17
N ILE A 43 11.23 -4.25 3.27
CA ILE A 43 10.28 -4.96 4.16
C ILE A 43 9.02 -5.40 3.39
N CYS A 44 8.42 -4.52 2.59
CA CYS A 44 7.20 -4.90 1.86
C CYS A 44 7.48 -6.00 0.83
N LEU A 45 8.60 -5.91 0.11
CA LEU A 45 8.97 -6.87 -0.94
C LEU A 45 9.26 -8.28 -0.44
N GLU A 46 9.62 -8.46 0.84
CA GLU A 46 9.78 -9.78 1.46
C GLU A 46 8.52 -10.65 1.26
N ILE A 47 7.33 -10.05 1.27
CA ILE A 47 6.04 -10.73 1.09
C ILE A 47 5.71 -10.98 -0.39
N PHE A 48 6.21 -10.14 -1.30
CA PHE A 48 5.85 -10.15 -2.72
C PHE A 48 6.81 -10.95 -3.62
N SER A 49 7.99 -11.27 -3.11
CA SER A 49 9.19 -11.49 -3.93
C SER A 49 9.09 -12.57 -5.01
N LYS A 50 8.50 -13.74 -4.72
CA LYS A 50 8.46 -14.86 -5.68
C LYS A 50 7.58 -14.59 -6.91
N ASP A 51 6.38 -14.06 -6.71
CA ASP A 51 5.39 -13.90 -7.79
C ASP A 51 5.47 -12.55 -8.49
N LEU A 52 5.92 -11.51 -7.77
CA LEU A 52 6.02 -10.16 -8.31
C LEU A 52 7.01 -10.10 -9.46
N LYS A 53 8.15 -10.80 -9.35
CA LYS A 53 9.17 -10.92 -10.41
C LYS A 53 8.56 -11.25 -11.77
N ASN A 54 7.66 -12.23 -11.82
CA ASN A 54 7.09 -12.73 -13.06
C ASN A 54 6.03 -11.78 -13.63
N SER A 55 5.56 -10.83 -12.81
CA SER A 55 4.55 -9.84 -13.20
C SER A 55 5.15 -8.51 -13.64
N LEU A 56 6.48 -8.39 -13.73
CA LEU A 56 7.19 -7.18 -14.16
C LEU A 56 7.54 -7.23 -15.66
N ILE A 57 7.18 -6.18 -16.40
CA ILE A 57 7.62 -5.99 -17.79
C ILE A 57 8.92 -5.20 -17.79
N THR A 58 10.00 -5.83 -18.24
CA THR A 58 11.32 -5.20 -18.37
C THR A 58 11.63 -4.91 -19.82
N LYS A 59 11.38 -3.65 -20.19
CA LYS A 59 11.89 -3.01 -21.40
C LYS A 59 12.86 -1.89 -20.99
N ASP A 60 13.67 -1.38 -21.90
CA ASP A 60 14.69 -0.37 -21.58
C ASP A 60 14.08 0.93 -21.03
N GLU A 61 12.88 1.27 -21.47
CA GLU A 61 12.09 2.41 -20.98
C GLU A 61 11.53 2.21 -19.56
N ASN A 62 11.34 0.97 -19.11
CA ASN A 62 10.72 0.62 -17.83
C ASN A 62 11.74 0.58 -16.69
N LYS A 63 12.27 1.76 -16.35
CA LYS A 63 13.38 1.92 -15.40
C LYS A 63 13.05 1.37 -14.01
N VAL A 64 11.84 1.60 -13.49
CA VAL A 64 11.42 1.13 -12.17
C VAL A 64 11.30 -0.40 -12.18
N ASN A 65 10.63 -0.98 -13.17
CA ASN A 65 10.48 -2.43 -13.28
C ASN A 65 11.83 -3.14 -13.43
N CYS A 66 12.75 -2.57 -14.21
CA CYS A 66 14.10 -3.10 -14.38
C CYS A 66 14.89 -3.08 -13.06
N LEU A 67 14.90 -1.95 -12.34
CA LEU A 67 15.58 -1.86 -11.03
C LEU A 67 14.96 -2.80 -9.99
N LEU A 68 13.62 -2.94 -10.00
CA LEU A 68 12.92 -3.81 -9.08
C LEU A 68 13.21 -5.28 -9.37
N ARG A 69 13.21 -5.68 -10.64
CA ARG A 69 13.59 -7.04 -11.06
C ARG A 69 15.02 -7.36 -10.67
N GLU A 70 15.96 -6.43 -10.88
CA GLU A 70 17.37 -6.62 -10.50
C GLU A 70 17.51 -6.81 -8.98
N TYR A 71 16.78 -6.01 -8.19
CA TYR A 71 16.76 -6.20 -6.74
C TYR A 71 16.18 -7.57 -6.35
N LEU A 72 15.04 -7.98 -6.93
CA LEU A 72 14.38 -9.25 -6.60
C LEU A 72 15.20 -10.48 -7.01
N ILE A 73 16.04 -10.40 -8.05
CA ILE A 73 16.88 -11.53 -8.51
C ILE A 73 18.23 -11.54 -7.81
N ASN A 74 18.89 -10.39 -7.73
CA ASN A 74 20.30 -10.29 -7.32
C ASN A 74 20.48 -9.72 -5.90
N ASN A 75 19.41 -9.36 -5.20
CA ASN A 75 19.46 -8.59 -3.95
C ASN A 75 20.30 -7.30 -4.09
N SER A 76 20.25 -6.66 -5.26
CA SER A 76 21.07 -5.48 -5.58
C SER A 76 20.69 -4.26 -4.74
N GLU A 77 21.50 -3.96 -3.72
CA GLU A 77 21.30 -2.82 -2.82
C GLU A 77 21.43 -1.46 -3.53
N SER A 78 22.15 -1.40 -4.65
CA SER A 78 22.26 -0.21 -5.49
C SER A 78 20.97 0.06 -6.25
N SER A 79 20.34 -0.97 -6.82
CA SER A 79 19.05 -0.87 -7.52
C SER A 79 17.94 -0.45 -6.56
N LEU A 80 17.95 -1.02 -5.35
CA LEU A 80 17.05 -0.61 -4.26
C LEU A 80 17.26 0.85 -3.83
N ASP A 81 18.51 1.33 -3.76
CA ASP A 81 18.80 2.73 -3.44
C ASP A 81 18.31 3.69 -4.52
N ARG A 82 18.48 3.33 -5.81
CA ARG A 82 17.98 4.10 -6.96
C ARG A 82 16.44 4.15 -6.98
N LEU A 83 15.77 3.04 -6.69
CA LEU A 83 14.31 3.00 -6.54
C LEU A 83 13.83 3.93 -5.43
N ALA A 84 14.47 3.87 -4.26
CA ALA A 84 14.09 4.72 -3.14
C ALA A 84 14.32 6.21 -3.44
N ASP A 85 15.42 6.55 -4.13
CA ASP A 85 15.70 7.93 -4.53
C ASP A 85 14.69 8.44 -5.58
N HIS A 86 14.34 7.59 -6.55
CA HIS A 86 13.31 7.89 -7.56
C HIS A 86 11.96 8.20 -6.92
N LEU A 87 11.46 7.33 -6.04
CA LEU A 87 10.19 7.55 -5.33
C LEU A 87 10.23 8.82 -4.46
N ARG A 88 11.35 9.06 -3.77
CA ARG A 88 11.55 10.27 -2.94
C ARG A 88 11.48 11.56 -3.76
N LYS A 89 12.07 11.56 -4.96
CA LYS A 89 12.13 12.72 -5.84
C LYS A 89 10.79 12.98 -6.52
N LYS A 90 10.12 11.92 -6.99
CA LYS A 90 8.86 12.01 -7.74
C LYS A 90 7.66 12.32 -6.85
N TYR A 91 7.62 11.79 -5.62
CA TYR A 91 6.46 11.88 -4.74
C TYR A 91 6.75 12.57 -3.42
N HIS A 92 5.76 13.33 -2.93
CA HIS A 92 5.77 13.89 -1.58
C HIS A 92 5.36 12.82 -0.54
N ILE A 93 6.17 11.78 -0.36
CA ILE A 93 5.90 10.72 0.61
C ILE A 93 6.12 11.26 2.02
N SER A 94 5.11 11.21 2.90
CA SER A 94 5.15 11.90 4.19
C SER A 94 4.75 11.01 5.38
N TYR A 95 5.40 11.27 6.53
CA TYR A 95 4.99 10.73 7.83
C TYR A 95 3.57 11.12 8.25
N TYR A 96 2.96 12.13 7.64
CA TYR A 96 1.62 12.61 7.94
C TYR A 96 0.56 12.09 6.96
N SER A 97 0.93 11.16 6.08
CA SER A 97 -0.06 10.45 5.25
C SER A 97 -1.13 9.78 6.12
N SER A 98 -2.35 9.68 5.60
CA SER A 98 -3.40 8.84 6.18
C SER A 98 -3.07 7.36 6.16
N LEU A 99 -2.13 6.94 5.30
CA LEU A 99 -1.59 5.58 5.27
C LEU A 99 -0.45 5.40 6.27
N THR A 100 -0.24 4.15 6.71
CA THR A 100 0.99 3.78 7.43
C THR A 100 2.23 4.03 6.55
N VAL A 101 3.41 4.12 7.16
CA VAL A 101 4.65 4.44 6.42
C VAL A 101 4.94 3.41 5.33
N GLN A 102 4.73 2.12 5.63
CA GLN A 102 4.90 1.02 4.71
C GLN A 102 3.85 1.08 3.59
N ALA A 103 2.58 1.28 3.95
CA ALA A 103 1.49 1.42 2.99
C ALA A 103 1.72 2.56 2.01
N VAL A 104 2.11 3.76 2.47
CA VAL A 104 2.31 4.88 1.55
C VAL A 104 3.49 4.66 0.61
N VAL A 105 4.56 4.00 1.06
CA VAL A 105 5.70 3.63 0.21
C VAL A 105 5.26 2.60 -0.83
N MET A 106 4.54 1.55 -0.40
CA MET A 106 4.05 0.51 -1.30
C MET A 106 3.05 1.06 -2.32
N LYS A 107 2.16 1.99 -1.93
CA LYS A 107 1.24 2.69 -2.83
C LYS A 107 1.99 3.30 -4.03
N PHE A 108 3.02 4.08 -3.75
CA PHE A 108 3.77 4.77 -4.80
C PHE A 108 4.64 3.82 -5.63
N LEU A 109 5.16 2.75 -5.01
CA LEU A 109 5.85 1.70 -5.76
C LEU A 109 4.91 1.01 -6.75
N MET A 110 3.71 0.60 -6.31
CA MET A 110 2.70 -0.01 -7.18
C MET A 110 2.27 0.93 -8.31
N ILE A 111 2.02 2.21 -7.99
CA ILE A 111 1.68 3.22 -9.00
C ILE A 111 2.75 3.29 -10.08
N GLU A 112 4.03 3.30 -9.72
CA GLU A 112 5.10 3.38 -10.72
C GLU A 112 5.20 2.14 -11.59
N ILE A 113 5.05 0.94 -11.00
CA ILE A 113 5.03 -0.30 -11.78
C ILE A 113 3.86 -0.30 -12.78
N ILE A 114 2.67 0.12 -12.33
CA ILE A 114 1.48 0.16 -13.17
C ILE A 114 1.61 1.23 -14.25
N ASN A 115 2.14 2.42 -13.93
CA ASN A 115 2.38 3.49 -14.91
C ASN A 115 3.32 3.01 -16.03
N GLU A 116 4.38 2.25 -15.72
CA GLU A 116 5.29 1.69 -16.73
C GLU A 116 4.67 0.55 -17.56
N GLN A 117 3.64 -0.12 -17.05
CA GLN A 117 2.98 -1.23 -17.77
C GLN A 117 1.82 -0.75 -18.64
N LEU A 118 0.97 0.12 -18.09
CA LEU A 118 -0.20 0.65 -18.80
C LEU A 118 0.10 1.91 -19.61
N GLU A 119 1.25 2.56 -19.40
CA GLU A 119 1.58 3.86 -19.99
C GLU A 119 0.54 4.95 -19.63
N LEU A 120 -0.15 4.78 -18.51
CA LEU A 120 -1.16 5.70 -17.97
C LEU A 120 -0.63 6.49 -16.77
N ILE A 121 -1.18 7.69 -16.58
CA ILE A 121 -0.91 8.51 -15.39
C ILE A 121 -1.97 8.20 -14.33
N TYR A 122 -1.53 7.82 -13.13
CA TYR A 122 -2.42 7.64 -12.00
C TYR A 122 -3.21 8.92 -11.65
N ASN A 123 -4.53 8.84 -11.69
CA ASN A 123 -5.43 9.90 -11.23
C ASN A 123 -6.55 9.33 -10.37
N ASN A 124 -6.21 8.99 -9.12
CA ASN A 124 -7.12 8.32 -8.17
C ASN A 124 -7.66 6.96 -8.64
N GLY A 125 -6.90 6.31 -9.52
CA GLY A 125 -7.21 5.03 -10.12
C GLY A 125 -6.75 5.03 -11.57
N TYR A 126 -7.01 3.93 -12.25
CA TYR A 126 -6.80 3.76 -13.67
C TYR A 126 -8.11 3.35 -14.31
N ILE A 127 -8.41 3.95 -15.45
CA ILE A 127 -9.52 3.56 -16.31
C ILE A 127 -8.90 3.08 -17.62
N PHE A 128 -9.35 1.93 -18.10
CA PHE A 128 -8.90 1.37 -19.36
C PHE A 128 -10.07 0.73 -20.11
N THR A 129 -9.89 0.61 -21.43
CA THR A 129 -10.86 0.07 -22.37
C THR A 129 -10.97 -1.45 -22.24
N LYS A 130 -12.03 -2.02 -22.83
CA LYS A 130 -12.18 -3.47 -22.95
C LYS A 130 -10.98 -4.15 -23.63
N ASN A 131 -10.45 -3.55 -24.70
CA ASN A 131 -9.29 -4.10 -25.39
C ASN A 131 -8.06 -4.17 -24.49
N GLU A 132 -7.83 -3.15 -23.66
CA GLU A 132 -6.74 -3.17 -22.69
C GLU A 132 -6.98 -4.21 -21.59
N PHE A 133 -8.20 -4.29 -21.06
CA PHE A 133 -8.62 -5.29 -20.08
C PHE A 133 -8.37 -6.73 -20.57
N ASP A 134 -8.84 -7.05 -21.78
CA ASP A 134 -8.71 -8.37 -22.40
C ASP A 134 -7.24 -8.75 -22.64
N ASN A 135 -6.33 -7.76 -22.73
CA ASN A 135 -4.90 -7.96 -22.96
C ASN A 135 -4.02 -7.80 -21.71
N LEU A 136 -4.58 -7.54 -20.52
CA LEU A 136 -3.82 -7.22 -19.30
C LEU A 136 -2.75 -8.27 -18.96
N GLU A 137 -2.99 -9.55 -19.22
CA GLU A 137 -2.00 -10.61 -18.97
C GLU A 137 -0.69 -10.38 -19.74
N LYS A 138 -0.75 -9.76 -20.92
CA LYS A 138 0.41 -9.44 -21.75
C LYS A 138 0.95 -8.04 -21.47
N VAL A 139 0.08 -7.04 -21.35
CA VAL A 139 0.48 -5.63 -21.31
C VAL A 139 0.66 -5.07 -19.89
N ALA A 140 -0.07 -5.60 -18.91
CA ALA A 140 0.08 -5.21 -17.51
C ALA A 140 -0.17 -6.38 -16.54
N PRO A 141 0.75 -7.38 -16.52
CA PRO A 141 0.60 -8.56 -15.68
C PRO A 141 0.44 -8.24 -14.19
N LEU A 142 1.03 -7.14 -13.70
CA LEU A 142 0.85 -6.71 -12.32
C LEU A 142 -0.63 -6.40 -12.04
N VAL A 143 -1.27 -5.66 -12.94
CA VAL A 143 -2.69 -5.30 -12.82
C VAL A 143 -3.56 -6.55 -12.81
N LYS A 144 -3.30 -7.47 -13.75
CA LYS A 144 -4.01 -8.76 -13.83
C LYS A 144 -3.88 -9.61 -12.56
N ASN A 145 -2.68 -9.65 -11.97
CA ASN A 145 -2.35 -10.59 -10.90
C ASN A 145 -2.49 -10.03 -9.48
N TYR A 146 -2.61 -8.70 -9.32
CA TYR A 146 -2.59 -8.04 -8.01
C TYR A 146 -3.72 -7.02 -7.77
N CYS A 147 -4.42 -6.56 -8.82
CA CYS A 147 -5.39 -5.48 -8.69
C CYS A 147 -6.83 -6.00 -8.88
N VAL A 148 -7.74 -5.54 -8.02
CA VAL A 148 -9.18 -5.75 -8.20
C VAL A 148 -9.66 -4.79 -9.28
N ILE A 149 -10.42 -5.31 -10.25
CA ILE A 149 -10.92 -4.54 -11.38
C ILE A 149 -12.45 -4.57 -11.34
N VAL A 150 -13.08 -3.46 -11.72
CA VAL A 150 -14.53 -3.35 -11.81
C VAL A 150 -14.95 -2.83 -13.17
N GLU A 151 -15.96 -3.45 -13.78
CA GLU A 151 -16.58 -2.94 -15.00
C GLU A 151 -17.56 -1.82 -14.66
N MET A 152 -17.35 -0.64 -15.25
CA MET A 152 -18.20 0.53 -15.10
C MET A 152 -19.39 0.48 -16.08
N GLU A 153 -20.36 1.37 -15.89
CA GLU A 153 -21.59 1.37 -16.68
C GLU A 153 -21.36 1.60 -18.19
N ASP A 154 -20.38 2.43 -18.51
CA ASP A 154 -19.97 2.77 -19.88
C ASP A 154 -19.12 1.67 -20.54
N LYS A 155 -19.02 0.49 -19.93
CA LYS A 155 -18.22 -0.66 -20.38
C LYS A 155 -16.70 -0.42 -20.36
N SER A 156 -16.25 0.63 -19.68
CA SER A 156 -14.84 0.78 -19.33
C SER A 156 -14.53 0.04 -18.01
N TYR A 157 -13.25 -0.16 -17.73
CA TYR A 157 -12.78 -0.93 -16.58
C TYR A 157 -11.96 -0.04 -15.66
N PHE A 158 -12.24 -0.11 -14.37
CA PHE A 158 -11.57 0.67 -13.35
C PHE A 158 -10.79 -0.21 -12.39
N THR A 159 -9.61 0.26 -11.99
CA THR A 159 -8.87 -0.31 -10.88
C THR A 159 -8.20 0.78 -10.05
N ASN A 160 -7.93 0.47 -8.78
CA ASN A 160 -7.23 1.36 -7.88
C ASN A 160 -6.45 0.56 -6.84
N VAL A 161 -5.50 1.23 -6.21
CA VAL A 161 -4.82 0.69 -5.03
C VAL A 161 -5.82 0.60 -3.88
N LEU A 162 -6.05 -0.62 -3.39
CA LEU A 162 -6.98 -0.87 -2.28
C LEU A 162 -6.43 -0.31 -0.97
N LYS A 163 -7.27 0.42 -0.26
CA LYS A 163 -6.93 1.03 1.04
C LYS A 163 -7.99 0.66 2.06
N SER A 164 -7.57 0.03 3.15
CA SER A 164 -8.45 -0.30 4.26
C SER A 164 -8.23 0.67 5.42
N THR A 165 -9.24 0.81 6.27
CA THR A 165 -9.09 1.38 7.61
C THR A 165 -8.92 0.27 8.63
N ASN A 166 -8.31 0.57 9.78
CA ASN A 166 -8.26 -0.41 10.86
C ASN A 166 -9.62 -0.49 11.54
N ASN A 167 -10.16 -1.71 11.62
CA ASN A 167 -11.49 -2.00 12.17
C ASN A 167 -11.42 -3.20 13.14
N LEU A 168 -12.56 -3.53 13.77
CA LEU A 168 -12.64 -4.55 14.82
C LEU A 168 -12.37 -5.99 14.34
N SER A 169 -12.47 -6.25 13.04
CA SER A 169 -12.18 -7.58 12.47
C SER A 169 -11.44 -7.49 11.14
N LEU A 170 -10.65 -8.53 10.84
CA LEU A 170 -9.92 -8.66 9.58
C LEU A 170 -10.86 -8.70 8.36
N GLN A 171 -12.03 -9.34 8.52
CA GLN A 171 -13.08 -9.35 7.51
C GLN A 171 -13.58 -7.94 7.18
N HIS A 172 -13.88 -7.12 8.20
CA HIS A 172 -14.32 -5.75 7.99
C HIS A 172 -13.24 -4.87 7.37
N MET A 173 -11.97 -5.11 7.70
CA MET A 173 -10.84 -4.44 7.03
C MET A 173 -10.86 -4.74 5.53
N ILE A 174 -10.91 -6.02 5.14
CA ILE A 174 -10.95 -6.43 3.73
C ILE A 174 -12.14 -5.80 3.01
N GLN A 175 -13.34 -5.88 3.59
CA GLN A 175 -14.56 -5.27 3.04
C GLN A 175 -14.41 -3.76 2.83
N SER A 176 -13.90 -3.05 3.83
CA SER A 176 -13.74 -1.59 3.76
C SER A 176 -12.85 -1.15 2.60
N SER A 177 -11.88 -2.00 2.23
CA SER A 177 -10.96 -1.70 1.13
C SER A 177 -11.61 -1.71 -0.25
N LEU A 178 -12.74 -2.42 -0.38
CA LEU A 178 -13.49 -2.55 -1.63
C LEU A 178 -14.57 -1.47 -1.78
N ASN A 179 -14.93 -0.76 -0.71
CA ASN A 179 -16.02 0.22 -0.70
C ASN A 179 -15.97 1.22 -1.86
N PRO A 180 -14.82 1.85 -2.20
CA PRO A 180 -14.79 2.79 -3.32
C PRO A 180 -15.13 2.15 -4.68
N MET A 181 -14.82 0.86 -4.86
CA MET A 181 -15.18 0.13 -6.08
C MET A 181 -16.63 -0.33 -6.04
N ILE A 182 -17.15 -0.69 -4.86
CA ILE A 182 -18.57 -1.08 -4.68
C ILE A 182 -19.48 0.11 -5.01
N GLU A 183 -19.10 1.33 -4.63
CA GLU A 183 -19.85 2.54 -4.96
C GLU A 183 -20.01 2.74 -6.47
N LEU A 184 -19.03 2.32 -7.30
CA LEU A 184 -19.08 2.44 -8.76
C LEU A 184 -20.09 1.49 -9.43
N ILE A 185 -20.49 0.42 -8.75
CA ILE A 185 -21.45 -0.57 -9.27
C ILE A 185 -22.80 -0.54 -8.57
N CYS A 186 -22.96 0.34 -7.57
CA CYS A 186 -24.18 0.46 -6.81
C CYS A 186 -25.15 1.38 -7.55
N LYS A 187 -26.29 0.85 -8.01
CA LYS A 187 -27.39 1.65 -8.57
C LYS A 187 -28.65 1.43 -7.77
N ASN A 188 -29.29 2.51 -7.31
CA ASN A 188 -30.55 2.43 -6.54
C ASN A 188 -30.46 1.40 -5.39
N ASP A 189 -29.34 1.39 -4.67
CA ASP A 189 -29.00 0.44 -3.59
C ASP A 189 -28.86 -1.05 -4.01
N ILE A 190 -28.90 -1.36 -5.31
CA ILE A 190 -28.63 -2.68 -5.86
C ILE A 190 -27.15 -2.78 -6.25
N ARG A 191 -26.47 -3.80 -5.76
CA ARG A 191 -25.04 -4.06 -6.00
C ARG A 191 -24.89 -5.20 -7.00
N ASP A 192 -24.32 -4.88 -8.16
CA ASP A 192 -24.05 -5.83 -9.23
C ASP A 192 -22.62 -6.41 -9.11
N TYR A 193 -22.46 -7.39 -8.22
CA TYR A 193 -21.16 -7.97 -7.91
C TYR A 193 -20.54 -8.76 -9.08
N ASP A 194 -21.31 -9.09 -10.11
CA ASP A 194 -20.81 -9.77 -11.33
C ASP A 194 -19.83 -8.88 -12.12
N LYS A 195 -19.83 -7.57 -11.85
CA LYS A 195 -18.89 -6.59 -12.45
C LYS A 195 -17.50 -6.62 -11.82
N PHE A 196 -17.29 -7.36 -10.75
CA PHE A 196 -15.98 -7.46 -10.10
C PHE A 196 -15.13 -8.58 -10.71
N PHE A 197 -13.87 -8.26 -10.99
CA PHE A 197 -12.84 -9.22 -11.37
C PHE A 197 -11.76 -9.25 -10.30
N PHE A 198 -11.67 -10.37 -9.58
CA PHE A 198 -10.67 -10.54 -8.53
C PHE A 198 -9.40 -11.21 -9.08
N PRO A 199 -8.21 -10.69 -8.72
CA PRO A 199 -6.93 -11.26 -9.10
C PRO A 199 -6.57 -12.48 -8.24
N LYS A 200 -5.53 -13.23 -8.64
CA LYS A 200 -4.96 -14.32 -7.82
C LYS A 200 -4.51 -13.80 -6.46
N ASN A 201 -3.80 -12.68 -6.43
CA ASN A 201 -3.34 -12.05 -5.20
C ASN A 201 -4.02 -10.69 -5.02
N VAL A 202 -4.42 -10.32 -3.80
CA VAL A 202 -5.00 -9.00 -3.52
C VAL A 202 -4.11 -8.26 -2.54
N VAL A 203 -3.71 -7.04 -2.89
CA VAL A 203 -2.88 -6.18 -2.04
C VAL A 203 -3.73 -5.11 -1.39
N ILE A 204 -3.76 -5.10 -0.05
CA ILE A 204 -4.53 -4.13 0.73
C ILE A 204 -3.57 -3.29 1.57
N LEU A 205 -3.61 -1.97 1.35
CA LEU A 205 -2.80 -1.01 2.07
C LEU A 205 -3.57 -0.46 3.28
N MET A 206 -2.94 -0.41 4.44
CA MET A 206 -3.63 0.05 5.64
C MET A 206 -3.47 1.55 5.90
N SER A 207 -4.59 2.15 6.26
CA SER A 207 -4.63 3.47 6.86
C SER A 207 -4.16 3.43 8.30
N LYS A 208 -3.63 4.55 8.78
CA LYS A 208 -3.47 4.78 10.21
C LYS A 208 -4.84 4.78 10.85
N GLY A 209 -5.04 3.90 11.82
CA GLY A 209 -6.28 3.73 12.55
C GLY A 209 -6.37 4.61 13.78
N ASN A 210 -7.45 4.43 14.53
CA ASN A 210 -7.57 5.01 15.86
C ASN A 210 -6.56 4.39 16.84
N PRO A 211 -6.11 5.11 17.88
CA PRO A 211 -5.02 4.69 18.76
C PRO A 211 -5.24 3.43 19.61
N LYS A 212 -6.42 2.82 19.55
CA LYS A 212 -6.76 1.62 20.32
C LYS A 212 -7.78 0.76 19.56
N TYR A 213 -7.31 -0.23 18.82
CA TYR A 213 -8.14 -1.33 18.34
C TYR A 213 -7.56 -2.65 18.82
N TYR A 214 -8.45 -3.58 19.12
CA TYR A 214 -8.12 -4.95 19.51
C TYR A 214 -8.47 -5.85 18.33
N ILE A 215 -7.47 -6.57 17.81
CA ILE A 215 -7.68 -7.60 16.80
C ILE A 215 -7.19 -8.90 17.39
N ASP A 216 -8.10 -9.87 17.53
CA ASP A 216 -7.76 -11.21 17.97
C ASP A 216 -7.45 -12.07 16.74
N PHE A 217 -6.16 -12.31 16.49
CA PHE A 217 -5.75 -13.15 15.38
C PHE A 217 -5.85 -14.65 15.68
N ARG A 218 -5.99 -15.08 16.94
CA ARG A 218 -5.95 -16.51 17.31
C ARG A 218 -6.97 -17.35 16.55
N ASN A 219 -8.16 -16.77 16.34
CA ASN A 219 -9.27 -17.44 15.65
C ASN A 219 -9.29 -17.20 14.14
N VAL A 220 -8.30 -16.51 13.58
CA VAL A 220 -8.22 -16.30 12.14
C VAL A 220 -7.75 -17.59 11.48
N ASN A 221 -8.59 -18.16 10.61
CA ASN A 221 -8.19 -19.20 9.68
C ASN A 221 -7.38 -18.58 8.56
N ILE A 222 -6.05 -18.63 8.65
CA ILE A 222 -5.17 -17.94 7.70
C ILE A 222 -5.32 -18.42 6.26
N HIS A 223 -5.83 -19.63 6.01
CA HIS A 223 -6.05 -20.15 4.67
C HIS A 223 -7.37 -19.67 4.06
N ASN A 224 -8.37 -19.35 4.91
CA ASN A 224 -9.72 -18.96 4.51
C ASN A 224 -10.19 -17.77 5.35
N VAL A 225 -9.58 -16.61 5.14
CA VAL A 225 -9.88 -15.40 5.90
C VAL A 225 -11.15 -14.70 5.40
N TYR A 226 -11.38 -14.75 4.09
CA TYR A 226 -12.50 -14.05 3.48
C TYR A 226 -12.98 -14.74 2.21
N THR A 227 -14.29 -14.87 2.05
CA THR A 227 -14.91 -15.22 0.78
C THR A 227 -15.21 -13.92 0.03
N MET A 228 -14.52 -13.70 -1.08
CA MET A 228 -14.78 -12.55 -1.95
C MET A 228 -16.15 -12.69 -2.61
N VAL A 229 -16.68 -11.60 -3.15
CA VAL A 229 -18.04 -11.57 -3.74
C VAL A 229 -18.18 -12.44 -4.99
N ASP A 230 -17.06 -12.89 -5.57
CA ASP A 230 -16.99 -13.88 -6.64
C ASP A 230 -17.09 -15.34 -6.14
N GLY A 231 -17.34 -15.54 -4.85
CA GLY A 231 -17.46 -16.85 -4.20
C GLY A 231 -16.12 -17.54 -3.87
N ASN A 232 -14.99 -16.93 -4.20
CA ASN A 232 -13.68 -17.54 -3.96
C ASN A 232 -13.13 -17.25 -2.57
N TYR A 233 -12.41 -18.22 -2.01
CA TYR A 233 -11.76 -18.10 -0.71
C TYR A 233 -10.37 -17.51 -0.84
N TYR A 234 -10.09 -16.54 0.01
CA TYR A 234 -8.80 -15.86 0.10
C TYR A 234 -8.18 -16.08 1.48
N GLY A 235 -6.94 -16.55 1.48
CA GLY A 235 -6.09 -16.68 2.66
C GLY A 235 -5.03 -15.59 2.73
N ILE A 236 -4.41 -15.43 3.90
CA ILE A 236 -3.26 -14.54 4.11
C ILE A 236 -2.04 -15.20 3.50
N LYS A 237 -1.49 -14.56 2.46
CA LYS A 237 -0.20 -14.91 1.90
C LYS A 237 0.95 -14.27 2.67
N GLY A 238 0.73 -13.04 3.13
CA GLY A 238 1.65 -12.36 4.02
C GLY A 238 1.12 -11.02 4.50
N ILE A 239 1.81 -10.51 5.51
CA ILE A 239 1.33 -9.40 6.34
C ILE A 239 2.51 -8.58 6.86
N VAL A 240 2.36 -7.25 6.90
CA VAL A 240 3.33 -6.36 7.54
C VAL A 240 2.73 -5.75 8.79
N LEU A 241 3.36 -6.00 9.93
CA LEU A 241 2.94 -5.53 11.25
C LEU A 241 3.96 -4.58 11.88
N ASN A 242 3.49 -3.52 12.51
CA ASN A 242 4.25 -2.63 13.37
C ASN A 242 3.99 -3.00 14.83
N ILE A 243 4.93 -3.73 15.44
CA ILE A 243 4.86 -4.13 16.85
C ILE A 243 5.46 -3.02 17.71
N HIS A 244 4.62 -2.42 18.57
CA HIS A 244 5.05 -1.41 19.52
C HIS A 244 5.53 -2.05 20.81
N GLY A 245 6.80 -1.86 21.15
CA GLY A 245 7.38 -2.24 22.43
C GLY A 245 7.84 -1.02 23.23
N PHE A 246 8.33 -1.27 24.44
CA PHE A 246 8.87 -0.23 25.32
C PHE A 246 10.05 0.53 24.70
N PHE A 247 10.88 -0.16 23.92
CA PHE A 247 12.08 0.39 23.26
C PHE A 247 11.83 0.89 21.83
N GLY A 248 10.56 1.02 21.42
CA GLY A 248 10.18 1.54 20.11
C GLY A 248 9.38 0.55 19.26
N THR A 249 9.18 0.92 17.99
CA THR A 249 8.36 0.15 17.04
C THR A 249 9.24 -0.74 16.16
N LYS A 250 8.96 -2.04 16.16
CA LYS A 250 9.56 -3.02 15.25
C LYS A 250 8.58 -3.31 14.10
N CYS A 251 9.01 -3.10 12.86
CA CYS A 251 8.24 -3.50 11.70
C CYS A 251 8.66 -4.91 11.27
N LEU A 252 7.69 -5.81 11.14
CA LEU A 252 7.86 -7.20 10.73
C LEU A 252 7.04 -7.48 9.49
N ALA A 253 7.68 -7.99 8.44
CA ALA A 253 7.00 -8.69 7.37
C ALA A 253 6.97 -10.18 7.72
N MET A 254 5.83 -10.82 7.55
CA MET A 254 5.65 -12.25 7.81
C MET A 254 4.91 -12.89 6.64
N ASN A 255 5.39 -14.04 6.20
CA ASN A 255 4.63 -14.92 5.31
C ASN A 255 3.50 -15.64 6.07
N ALA A 256 2.74 -16.49 5.38
CA ALA A 256 1.61 -17.21 5.96
C ALA A 256 2.00 -18.08 7.18
N GLU A 257 3.07 -18.87 7.08
CA GLU A 257 3.53 -19.80 8.14
C GLU A 257 4.09 -19.06 9.37
N GLU A 258 4.89 -18.03 9.11
CA GLU A 258 5.44 -17.15 10.15
C GLU A 258 4.29 -16.44 10.89
N PHE A 259 3.27 -16.01 10.16
CA PHE A 259 2.09 -15.38 10.75
C PHE A 259 1.22 -16.38 11.53
N ASP A 260 1.09 -17.63 11.07
CA ASP A 260 0.38 -18.70 11.79
C ASP A 260 1.01 -18.96 13.16
N THR A 261 2.34 -19.08 13.17
CA THR A 261 3.11 -19.23 14.42
C THR A 261 2.96 -17.97 15.29
N PHE A 262 3.02 -16.79 14.67
CA PHE A 262 2.86 -15.54 15.39
C PHE A 262 1.50 -15.48 16.09
N LYS A 263 0.37 -15.68 15.40
CA LYS A 263 -0.98 -15.49 15.95
C LYS A 263 -1.32 -16.42 17.11
N GLU A 264 -0.67 -17.59 17.22
CA GLU A 264 -0.86 -18.51 18.34
C GLU A 264 -0.35 -17.93 19.67
N THR A 265 0.54 -16.93 19.62
CA THR A 265 1.18 -16.35 20.81
C THR A 265 0.29 -15.42 21.64
N GLY A 266 -0.96 -15.17 21.24
CA GLY A 266 -1.97 -14.58 22.14
C GLY A 266 -2.78 -13.42 21.58
N SER A 267 -3.51 -12.77 22.49
CA SER A 267 -4.27 -11.54 22.26
C SER A 267 -3.35 -10.32 22.29
N TYR A 268 -3.61 -9.33 21.45
CA TYR A 268 -2.70 -8.20 21.35
C TYR A 268 -3.41 -6.84 21.38
N LYS A 269 -2.78 -5.88 22.08
CA LYS A 269 -3.24 -4.49 22.20
C LYS A 269 -2.28 -3.59 21.43
N TYR A 270 -2.81 -2.82 20.49
CA TYR A 270 -1.98 -2.17 19.48
C TYR A 270 -2.21 -0.66 19.32
N GLY A 271 -1.24 -0.01 18.68
CA GLY A 271 -1.23 1.42 18.36
C GLY A 271 -1.81 1.77 16.99
N ILE A 272 -1.69 3.05 16.62
CA ILE A 272 -2.32 3.72 15.47
C ILE A 272 -1.98 3.07 14.10
N ASP A 273 -0.85 2.39 13.96
CA ASP A 273 -0.28 1.94 12.68
C ASP A 273 0.09 0.45 12.66
N PHE A 274 -0.54 -0.36 13.51
CA PHE A 274 -0.14 -1.75 13.73
C PHE A 274 -0.18 -2.64 12.48
N LEU A 275 -1.22 -2.59 11.65
CA LEU A 275 -1.24 -3.32 10.39
C LEU A 275 -0.88 -2.33 9.30
N ALA A 276 0.08 -2.68 8.45
CA ALA A 276 0.60 -1.79 7.43
C ALA A 276 0.25 -2.27 6.01
N LEU A 277 0.34 -3.57 5.79
CA LEU A 277 0.10 -4.23 4.50
C LEU A 277 -0.52 -5.60 4.75
N LEU A 278 -1.50 -5.96 3.94
CA LEU A 278 -2.05 -7.31 3.88
C LEU A 278 -2.04 -7.79 2.43
N VAL A 279 -1.52 -8.99 2.20
CA VAL A 279 -1.55 -9.67 0.91
C VAL A 279 -2.36 -10.94 1.06
N LEU A 280 -3.43 -11.02 0.29
CA LEU A 280 -4.28 -12.20 0.22
C LEU A 280 -3.99 -12.99 -1.05
N SER A 281 -4.18 -14.30 -1.03
CA SER A 281 -4.11 -15.16 -2.20
C SER A 281 -5.31 -16.09 -2.26
N ARG A 282 -5.83 -16.28 -3.47
CA ARG A 282 -6.93 -17.20 -3.76
C ARG A 282 -6.48 -18.65 -3.58
N ASN A 283 -7.35 -19.47 -2.99
CA ASN A 283 -7.20 -20.93 -2.89
C ASN A 283 -5.84 -21.41 -2.32
N MET A 284 -5.44 -20.85 -1.17
CA MET A 284 -4.19 -21.22 -0.47
C MET A 284 -4.14 -22.70 -0.03
N THR A 285 -5.24 -23.45 -0.11
CA THR A 285 -5.30 -24.89 0.18
C THR A 285 -4.62 -25.76 -0.88
N ASP A 286 -4.43 -25.25 -2.10
CA ASP A 286 -3.89 -26.02 -3.23
C ASP A 286 -2.37 -25.86 -3.42
N GLU A 287 -1.72 -24.95 -2.67
CA GLU A 287 -0.25 -24.71 -2.75
C GLU A 287 0.54 -25.55 -1.73
N LYS A 288 0.11 -26.78 -1.43
CA LYS A 288 1.00 -27.79 -0.83
C LYS A 288 1.99 -28.26 -1.89
N ILE A 289 3.22 -27.73 -1.81
CA ILE A 289 4.42 -28.35 -2.40
C ILE A 289 4.77 -29.58 -1.55
#